data_AF-A0A7S4FH34-F1
#
_entry.id   AF-A0A7S4FH34-F1
#
_cell.length_a   1.000
_cell.length_b   1.000
_cell.length_c   1.000
_cell.angle_alpha   90.00
_cell.angle_beta   90.00
_cell.angle_gamma   90.00
#
_symmetry.space_group_name_H-M   'P 1'
#
loop_
_entity.id
_entity.type
_entity.pdbx_description
1 polymer ?
#
loop_
_entity_poly.entity_id
_entity_poly.type
_entity_poly.pdbx_seq_one_letter_code
_entity_poly.pdbx_strand_id
1 'polypeptide(L)'
;PPHLQAAANDFSRHYCESYKEGRRLSFCYHLGQADVKMCVKERRFEVNVTTFQALILLLFNDSDDLTFADLQKATGIDPKDLKRQLAPLYHGRPKYHGPILKRLKNPSATASEEDPKPITPETRFVYNADFQSKMTKIRIMPVQQKESAEDAKETKEKVDDERKHITDCAIVRVMKSR
;
A
#
# COMPACT_ATOMS: atom_id res chain seq x y z
N PRO A 1 -6.91 -5.58 11.29
CA PRO A 1 -7.65 -4.94 12.40
C PRO A 1 -9.11 -5.41 12.42
N PRO A 2 -9.61 -5.89 13.57
CA PRO A 2 -10.92 -6.53 13.67
C PRO A 2 -12.07 -5.62 13.24
N HIS A 3 -12.02 -4.33 13.59
CA HIS A 3 -13.07 -3.36 13.23
C HIS A 3 -13.21 -3.16 11.71
N LEU A 4 -12.10 -3.10 10.96
CA LEU A 4 -12.14 -2.95 9.50
C LEU A 4 -12.68 -4.22 8.83
N GLN A 5 -12.35 -5.38 9.39
CA GLN A 5 -12.84 -6.66 8.89
C GLN A 5 -14.35 -6.82 9.14
N ALA A 6 -14.84 -6.39 10.30
CA ALA A 6 -16.27 -6.38 10.59
C ALA A 6 -17.05 -5.53 9.57
N ALA A 7 -16.59 -4.29 9.32
CA ALA A 7 -17.21 -3.42 8.32
C ALA A 7 -17.18 -4.02 6.91
N ALA A 8 -16.07 -4.65 6.51
CA ALA A 8 -15.96 -5.34 5.22
C ALA A 8 -16.92 -6.53 5.12
N ASN A 9 -17.09 -7.30 6.20
CA ASN A 9 -18.00 -8.44 6.28
C ASN A 9 -19.47 -7.99 6.24
N ASP A 10 -19.82 -6.94 6.97
CA ASP A 10 -21.18 -6.39 6.99
C ASP A 10 -21.56 -5.84 5.62
N PHE A 11 -20.63 -5.14 4.95
CA PHE A 11 -20.84 -4.71 3.57
C PHE A 11 -20.95 -5.91 2.61
N SER A 12 -20.14 -6.95 2.80
CA SER A 12 -20.22 -8.17 1.98
C SER A 12 -21.58 -8.84 2.10
N ARG A 13 -22.11 -8.95 3.33
CA ARG A 13 -23.45 -9.47 3.60
C ARG A 13 -24.51 -8.62 2.90
N HIS A 14 -24.47 -7.30 3.10
CA HIS A 14 -25.40 -6.38 2.46
C HIS A 14 -25.34 -6.45 0.93
N TYR A 15 -24.15 -6.56 0.35
CA TYR A 15 -23.95 -6.68 -1.09
C TYR A 15 -24.57 -7.98 -1.63
N CYS A 16 -24.33 -9.12 -0.96
CA CYS A 16 -24.92 -10.40 -1.33
C CYS A 16 -26.45 -10.42 -1.19
N GLU A 17 -27.00 -9.75 -0.18
CA GLU A 17 -28.45 -9.64 0.02
C GLU A 17 -29.12 -8.74 -1.04
N SER A 18 -28.47 -7.63 -1.39
CA SER A 18 -28.99 -6.61 -2.32
C SER A 18 -28.88 -7.05 -3.78
N TYR A 19 -27.79 -7.73 -4.12
CA TYR A 19 -27.53 -8.22 -5.48
C TYR A 19 -27.66 -9.74 -5.51
N LYS A 20 -28.91 -10.20 -5.61
CA LYS A 20 -29.26 -11.62 -5.63
C LYS A 20 -28.72 -12.32 -6.88
N GLU A 21 -27.91 -13.35 -6.62
CA GLU A 21 -27.34 -14.37 -7.52
C GLU A 21 -26.46 -13.92 -8.70
N GLY A 22 -25.36 -14.64 -8.90
CA GLY A 22 -24.43 -14.49 -10.03
C GLY A 22 -23.29 -13.49 -9.86
N ARG A 23 -23.26 -12.71 -8.77
CA ARG A 23 -22.16 -11.76 -8.48
C ARG A 23 -21.37 -12.18 -7.24
N ARG A 24 -20.04 -12.04 -7.31
CA ARG A 24 -19.13 -12.26 -6.19
C ARG A 24 -18.36 -10.97 -5.90
N LEU A 25 -18.39 -10.52 -4.65
CA LEU A 25 -17.59 -9.39 -4.20
C LEU A 25 -16.13 -9.83 -4.02
N SER A 26 -15.20 -9.00 -4.48
CA SER A 26 -13.77 -9.19 -4.26
C SER A 26 -13.14 -7.85 -3.93
N PHE A 27 -12.51 -7.75 -2.75
CA PHE A 27 -11.88 -6.51 -2.30
C PHE A 27 -10.48 -6.37 -2.88
N CYS A 28 -10.26 -5.31 -3.66
CA CYS A 28 -8.95 -4.95 -4.19
C CYS A 28 -8.24 -3.97 -3.24
N TYR A 29 -7.69 -4.48 -2.12
CA TYR A 29 -7.09 -3.63 -1.06
C TYR A 29 -5.94 -2.74 -1.53
N HIS A 30 -5.21 -3.16 -2.56
CA HIS A 30 -4.11 -2.40 -3.18
C HIS A 30 -4.58 -1.09 -3.84
N LEU A 31 -5.86 -0.99 -4.22
CA LEU A 31 -6.47 0.23 -4.77
C LEU A 31 -7.12 1.10 -3.69
N GLY A 32 -7.25 0.59 -2.46
CA GLY A 32 -7.93 1.30 -1.38
C GLY A 32 -7.07 2.40 -0.77
N GLN A 33 -7.75 3.42 -0.26
CA GLN A 33 -7.20 4.56 0.48
C GLN A 33 -7.95 4.73 1.79
N ALA A 34 -7.30 5.31 2.78
CA ALA A 34 -7.87 5.60 4.08
C ALA A 34 -7.35 6.95 4.61
N ASP A 35 -8.21 7.67 5.31
CA ASP A 35 -7.83 8.88 6.02
C ASP A 35 -7.55 8.54 7.49
N VAL A 36 -6.29 8.70 7.90
CA VAL A 36 -5.81 8.44 9.25
C VAL A 36 -5.66 9.77 9.98
N LYS A 37 -6.31 9.90 11.14
CA LYS A 37 -6.12 11.05 12.02
C LYS A 37 -4.99 10.74 12.99
N MET A 38 -4.01 11.62 13.07
CA MET A 38 -2.92 11.52 14.04
C MET A 38 -2.85 12.79 14.89
N CYS A 39 -2.60 12.61 16.18
CA CYS A 39 -2.37 13.69 17.13
C CYS A 39 -0.89 13.68 17.50
N VAL A 40 -0.16 14.72 17.11
CA VAL A 40 1.25 14.87 17.45
C VAL A 40 1.36 16.06 18.38
N LYS A 41 1.72 15.80 19.65
CA LYS A 41 1.70 16.79 20.73
C LYS A 41 0.30 17.41 20.81
N GLU A 42 0.14 18.68 20.46
CA GLU A 42 -1.15 19.40 20.50
C GLU A 42 -1.78 19.59 19.12
N ARG A 43 -1.11 19.20 18.03
CA ARG A 43 -1.59 19.43 16.67
C ARG A 43 -2.18 18.15 16.07
N ARG A 44 -3.40 18.28 15.55
CA ARG A 44 -4.10 17.22 14.82
C ARG A 44 -3.75 17.29 13.34
N PHE A 45 -3.49 16.15 12.72
CA PHE A 45 -3.26 16.03 11.30
C PHE A 45 -4.19 14.97 10.69
N GLU A 46 -4.63 15.20 9.46
CA GLU A 46 -5.36 14.22 8.65
C GLU A 46 -4.43 13.73 7.53
N VAL A 47 -4.11 12.44 7.54
CA VAL A 47 -3.18 11.83 6.59
C VAL A 47 -3.94 10.86 5.70
N ASN A 48 -4.08 11.19 4.42
CA ASN A 48 -4.58 10.28 3.42
C ASN A 48 -3.45 9.31 3.02
N VAL A 49 -3.68 8.02 3.20
CA VAL A 49 -2.71 6.94 2.97
C VAL A 49 -3.37 5.79 2.19
N THR A 50 -2.58 4.85 1.69
CA THR A 50 -3.12 3.59 1.15
C THR A 50 -3.64 2.68 2.25
N THR A 51 -4.50 1.71 1.92
CA THR A 51 -4.96 0.69 2.87
C THR A 51 -3.77 -0.01 3.55
N PHE A 52 -2.74 -0.36 2.79
CA PHE A 52 -1.54 -1.02 3.32
C PHE A 52 -0.76 -0.13 4.29
N GLN A 53 -0.60 1.15 3.97
CA GLN A 53 0.03 2.11 4.88
C GLN A 53 -0.80 2.32 6.15
N ALA A 54 -2.14 2.38 6.04
CA ALA A 54 -3.01 2.47 7.20
C ALA A 54 -2.88 1.25 8.13
N LEU A 55 -2.78 0.03 7.56
CA LEU A 55 -2.54 -1.19 8.33
C LEU A 55 -1.22 -1.12 9.09
N ILE A 56 -0.14 -0.69 8.42
CA ILE A 56 1.18 -0.52 9.04
C ILE A 56 1.12 0.50 10.18
N LEU A 57 0.52 1.67 9.95
CA LEU A 57 0.42 2.72 10.97
C LEU A 57 -0.41 2.29 12.18
N LEU A 58 -1.46 1.47 11.97
CA LEU A 58 -2.29 1.00 13.07
C LEU A 58 -1.54 0.07 14.02
N LEU A 59 -0.56 -0.70 13.53
CA LEU A 59 0.27 -1.57 14.39
C LEU A 59 1.08 -0.77 15.41
N PHE A 60 1.44 0.48 15.08
CA PHE A 60 2.18 1.36 15.98
C PHE A 60 1.31 1.97 17.10
N ASN A 61 0.01 1.69 17.13
CA ASN A 61 -0.83 2.04 18.28
C ASN A 61 -0.62 1.09 19.47
N ASP A 62 -0.24 -0.17 19.19
CA ASP A 62 -0.06 -1.23 20.20
C ASP A 62 1.43 -1.47 20.53
N SER A 63 2.35 -0.91 19.74
CA SER A 63 3.79 -1.11 19.89
C SER A 63 4.57 0.12 19.40
N ASP A 64 5.47 0.65 20.22
CA ASP A 64 6.25 1.85 19.86
C ASP A 64 7.34 1.56 18.82
N ASP A 65 7.76 0.30 18.72
CA ASP A 65 8.82 -0.16 17.85
C ASP A 65 8.47 -1.51 17.21
N LEU A 66 8.79 -1.66 15.92
CA LEU A 66 8.55 -2.90 15.17
C LEU A 66 9.68 -3.14 14.17
N THR A 67 10.10 -4.40 14.02
CA THR A 67 11.04 -4.75 12.95
C THR A 67 10.34 -4.95 11.61
N PHE A 68 11.08 -4.90 10.51
CA PHE A 68 10.55 -5.22 9.19
C PHE A 68 9.94 -6.64 9.14
N ALA A 69 10.57 -7.61 9.81
CA ALA A 69 10.05 -8.97 9.90
C ALA A 69 8.72 -9.04 10.67
N ASP A 70 8.56 -8.27 11.75
CA ASP A 70 7.31 -8.22 12.52
C ASP A 70 6.19 -7.56 11.72
N LEU A 71 6.49 -6.46 11.02
CA LEU A 71 5.55 -5.80 10.12
C LEU A 71 5.10 -6.75 9.00
N GLN A 72 6.00 -7.53 8.43
CA GLN A 72 5.68 -8.51 7.40
C GLN A 72 4.78 -9.62 7.95
N LYS A 73 5.10 -10.18 9.12
CA LYS A 73 4.29 -11.23 9.77
C LYS A 73 2.90 -10.73 10.15
N ALA A 74 2.78 -9.52 10.68
CA ALA A 74 1.52 -8.96 11.13
C ALA A 74 0.59 -8.54 9.99
N THR A 75 1.17 -8.03 8.88
CA THR A 75 0.37 -7.52 7.75
C THR A 75 0.15 -8.54 6.63
N GLY A 76 1.03 -9.54 6.49
CA GLY A 76 1.00 -10.51 5.39
C GLY A 76 1.27 -9.91 4.00
N ILE A 77 1.78 -8.67 3.95
CA ILE A 77 2.10 -7.99 2.68
C ILE A 77 3.39 -8.58 2.11
N ASP A 78 3.44 -8.75 0.79
CA ASP A 78 4.66 -9.16 0.09
C ASP A 78 5.85 -8.22 0.44
N PRO A 79 7.05 -8.75 0.70
CA PRO A 79 8.18 -7.94 1.15
C PRO A 79 8.58 -6.84 0.17
N LYS A 80 8.41 -7.03 -1.15
CA LYS A 80 8.68 -6.00 -2.17
C LYS A 80 7.68 -4.86 -2.03
N ASP A 81 6.40 -5.18 -1.86
CA ASP A 81 5.34 -4.22 -1.67
C ASP A 81 5.44 -3.50 -0.32
N LEU A 82 5.75 -4.22 0.75
CA LEU A 82 5.91 -3.66 2.10
C LEU A 82 7.02 -2.60 2.13
N LYS A 83 8.17 -2.88 1.50
CA LYS A 83 9.27 -1.90 1.36
C LYS A 83 8.80 -0.63 0.63
N ARG A 84 8.00 -0.78 -0.44
CA ARG A 84 7.46 0.34 -1.22
C ARG A 84 6.47 1.17 -0.41
N GLN A 85 5.60 0.53 0.38
CA GLN A 85 4.62 1.22 1.22
C GLN A 85 5.29 1.93 2.41
N LEU A 86 6.36 1.35 2.97
CA LEU A 86 7.13 1.94 4.08
C LEU A 86 7.99 3.13 3.65
N ALA A 87 8.61 3.10 2.46
CA ALA A 87 9.52 4.14 1.97
C ALA A 87 9.03 5.58 2.20
N PRO A 88 7.83 5.98 1.79
CA PRO A 88 7.36 7.35 2.00
C PRO A 88 7.00 7.67 3.47
N LEU A 89 6.72 6.65 4.30
CA LEU A 89 6.39 6.83 5.71
C LEU A 89 7.63 7.22 6.54
N TYR A 90 8.81 6.66 6.23
CA TYR A 90 10.04 6.92 6.97
C TYR A 90 11.01 7.91 6.31
N HIS A 91 10.93 8.14 5.00
CA HIS A 91 11.71 9.22 4.37
C HIS A 91 11.03 10.58 4.52
N GLY A 92 9.69 10.61 4.58
CA GLY A 92 8.92 11.84 4.49
C GLY A 92 9.09 12.53 3.13
N ARG A 93 8.57 13.76 3.02
CA ARG A 93 8.75 14.64 1.85
C ARG A 93 9.21 16.00 2.38
N PRO A 94 10.53 16.27 2.48
CA PRO A 94 11.08 17.42 3.21
C PRO A 94 10.44 18.78 2.87
N LYS A 95 9.96 18.95 1.63
CA LYS A 95 9.25 20.15 1.18
C LYS A 95 7.89 20.38 1.88
N TYR A 96 7.18 19.30 2.23
CA TYR A 96 5.78 19.30 2.67
C TYR A 96 5.61 18.79 4.11
N HIS A 97 6.22 17.64 4.44
CA HIS A 97 6.10 16.98 5.74
C HIS A 97 7.36 16.16 6.09
N GLY A 98 7.66 16.07 7.38
CA GLY A 98 8.70 15.19 7.91
C GLY A 98 8.30 13.70 7.84
N PRO A 99 9.20 12.81 8.25
CA PRO A 99 8.91 11.38 8.32
C PRO A 99 7.97 11.06 9.50
N ILE A 100 6.98 10.19 9.28
CA ILE A 100 6.07 9.70 10.34
C ILE A 100 6.75 8.60 11.15
N LEU A 101 7.57 7.78 10.50
CA LEU A 101 8.36 6.73 11.14
C LEU A 101 9.85 7.08 11.11
N LYS A 102 10.58 6.75 12.16
CA LYS A 102 12.05 6.82 12.22
C LYS A 102 12.62 5.42 12.08
N ARG A 103 13.60 5.26 11.20
CA ARG A 103 14.41 4.04 11.13
C ARG A 103 15.49 4.10 12.21
N LEU A 104 15.53 3.14 13.14
CA LEU A 104 16.65 3.04 14.07
C LEU A 104 17.89 2.54 13.32
N LYS A 105 19.05 3.15 13.61
CA LYS A 105 20.33 2.65 13.13
C LYS A 105 20.65 1.34 13.86
N ASN A 106 21.04 0.30 13.12
CA ASN A 106 21.50 -0.93 13.73
C ASN A 106 22.78 -0.64 14.55
N PRO A 107 22.89 -1.14 15.80
CA PRO A 107 24.06 -0.91 16.65
C PRO A 107 25.35 -1.59 16.14
N SER A 108 25.29 -2.49 15.15
CA SER A 108 26.46 -3.09 14.49
C SER A 108 27.01 -2.28 13.31
N ALA A 109 26.36 -1.17 12.93
CA ALA A 109 26.82 -0.33 11.83
C ALA A 109 27.79 0.74 12.35
N THR A 110 29.08 0.51 12.15
CA THR A 110 30.13 1.53 12.26
C THR A 110 29.75 2.79 11.48
N ALA A 111 30.08 3.93 12.08
CA ALA A 111 29.51 5.26 11.84
C ALA A 111 29.92 5.97 10.53
N SER A 112 30.03 5.25 9.42
CA SER A 112 30.34 5.83 8.10
C SER A 112 29.37 5.30 7.04
N GLU A 113 29.02 6.19 6.10
CA GLU A 113 28.33 5.96 4.82
C GLU A 113 26.90 6.51 4.75
N GLU A 114 26.79 7.57 3.95
CA GLU A 114 25.63 8.43 3.71
C GLU A 114 24.68 7.89 2.63
N ASP A 115 24.60 6.56 2.46
CA ASP A 115 23.67 5.91 1.53
C ASP A 115 22.59 5.11 2.27
N PRO A 116 21.33 5.09 1.79
CA PRO A 116 20.28 4.32 2.43
C PRO A 116 20.54 2.83 2.21
N LYS A 117 21.22 2.17 3.17
CA LYS A 117 21.41 0.72 3.19
C LYS A 117 20.06 0.00 2.97
N PRO A 118 20.04 -1.12 2.21
CA PRO A 118 18.81 -1.86 1.91
C PRO A 118 18.06 -2.22 3.20
N ILE A 119 16.72 -2.24 3.13
CA ILE A 119 15.89 -2.64 4.27
C ILE A 119 16.13 -4.14 4.51
N THR A 120 16.77 -4.43 5.65
CA THR A 120 17.00 -5.78 6.17
C THR A 120 15.82 -6.20 7.06
N PRO A 121 15.59 -7.51 7.27
CA PRO A 121 14.52 -8.00 8.14
C PRO A 121 14.64 -7.49 9.59
N GLU A 122 15.86 -7.24 10.06
CA GLU A 122 16.15 -6.73 11.41
C GLU A 122 16.01 -5.20 11.52
N THR A 123 15.77 -4.49 10.42
CA THR A 123 15.61 -3.04 10.45
C THR A 123 14.40 -2.68 11.31
N ARG A 124 14.62 -1.88 12.36
CA ARG A 124 13.60 -1.45 13.32
C ARG A 124 13.06 -0.07 12.98
N PHE A 125 11.75 0.07 13.02
CA PHE A 125 11.01 1.31 12.79
C PHE A 125 10.33 1.72 14.07
N VAL A 126 10.34 3.02 14.36
CA VAL A 126 9.75 3.63 15.57
C VAL A 126 8.90 4.83 15.17
N TYR A 127 7.81 5.08 15.88
CA TYR A 127 6.98 6.24 15.65
C TYR A 127 7.73 7.58 15.92
N ASN A 128 7.59 8.56 15.03
CA ASN A 128 8.23 9.87 15.20
C ASN A 128 7.34 10.85 15.98
N ALA A 129 7.56 10.95 17.29
CA ALA A 129 6.87 11.94 18.14
C ALA A 129 7.19 13.41 17.81
N ASP A 130 8.25 13.68 17.05
CA ASP A 130 8.64 15.03 16.58
C ASP A 130 8.23 15.29 15.13
N PHE A 131 7.14 14.66 14.69
CA PHE A 131 6.61 14.89 13.36
C PHE A 131 6.25 16.38 13.15
N GLN A 132 6.77 16.95 12.06
CA GLN A 132 6.48 18.32 11.65
C GLN A 132 5.90 18.33 10.24
N SER A 133 4.88 19.16 10.03
CA SER A 133 4.31 19.41 8.71
C SER A 133 3.82 20.84 8.61
N LYS A 134 3.99 21.42 7.42
CA LYS A 134 3.44 22.74 7.09
C LYS A 134 1.91 22.65 6.96
N MET A 135 1.42 21.55 6.40
CA MET A 135 -0.01 21.33 6.12
C MET A 135 -0.65 20.40 7.15
N THR A 136 -1.88 20.71 7.54
CA THR A 136 -2.70 19.90 8.46
C THR A 136 -3.29 18.68 7.76
N LYS A 137 -3.57 18.78 6.45
CA LYS A 137 -3.98 17.66 5.60
C LYS A 137 -2.82 17.24 4.71
N ILE A 138 -2.48 15.97 4.74
CA ILE A 138 -1.29 15.43 4.07
C ILE A 138 -1.70 14.22 3.28
N ARG A 139 -1.19 14.10 2.05
CA ARG A 139 -1.39 12.90 1.24
C ARG A 139 -0.07 12.18 1.07
N ILE A 140 0.00 10.95 1.55
CA ILE A 140 1.17 10.09 1.43
C ILE A 140 0.79 8.93 0.53
N MET A 141 1.40 8.90 -0.66
CA MET A 141 1.25 7.79 -1.59
C MET A 141 2.56 7.00 -1.69
N PRO A 142 2.50 5.68 -1.88
CA PRO A 142 3.68 4.88 -2.24
C PRO A 142 4.39 5.48 -3.45
N VAL A 143 5.70 5.25 -3.52
CA VAL A 143 6.49 5.60 -4.70
C VAL A 143 5.89 4.83 -5.88
N GLN A 144 5.36 5.56 -6.86
CA GLN A 144 4.84 4.97 -8.08
C GLN A 144 5.98 4.25 -8.79
N GLN A 145 5.76 2.97 -9.12
CA GLN A 145 6.65 2.29 -10.04
C GLN A 145 6.58 2.99 -11.40
N LYS A 146 7.74 3.30 -11.97
CA LYS A 146 7.82 3.27 -13.43
C LYS A 146 7.53 1.82 -13.82
N GLU A 147 6.59 1.64 -14.74
CA GLU A 147 6.20 0.33 -15.26
C GLU A 147 7.45 -0.53 -15.49
N SER A 148 7.51 -1.71 -14.86
CA SER A 148 8.64 -2.60 -15.06
C SER A 148 8.63 -3.09 -16.50
N ALA A 149 9.80 -3.38 -17.06
CA ALA A 149 9.88 -4.00 -18.39
C ALA A 149 9.12 -5.34 -18.43
N GLU A 150 9.03 -6.03 -17.30
CA GLU A 150 8.24 -7.27 -17.13
C GLU A 150 6.73 -7.01 -17.17
N ASP A 151 6.23 -6.02 -16.42
CA ASP A 151 4.80 -5.66 -16.40
C ASP A 151 4.34 -5.19 -17.79
N ALA A 152 5.17 -4.40 -18.48
CA ALA A 152 4.91 -3.93 -19.84
C ALA A 152 4.88 -5.08 -20.85
N LYS A 153 5.74 -6.09 -20.67
CA LYS A 153 5.77 -7.29 -21.52
C LYS A 153 4.53 -8.14 -21.31
N GLU A 154 4.16 -8.41 -20.05
CA GLU A 154 2.96 -9.19 -19.72
C GLU A 154 1.68 -8.51 -20.25
N THR A 155 1.62 -7.17 -20.16
CA THR A 155 0.50 -6.39 -20.71
C THR A 155 0.42 -6.53 -22.22
N LYS A 156 1.56 -6.46 -22.93
CA LYS A 156 1.59 -6.68 -24.39
C LYS A 156 1.15 -8.09 -24.78
N GLU A 157 1.63 -9.11 -24.07
CA GLU A 157 1.26 -10.51 -24.33
C GLU A 157 -0.26 -10.70 -24.18
N LYS A 158 -0.88 -10.16 -23.12
CA LYS A 158 -2.33 -10.20 -22.92
C LYS A 158 -3.11 -9.50 -24.04
N VAL A 159 -2.62 -8.34 -24.50
CA VAL A 159 -3.24 -7.60 -25.62
C VAL A 159 -3.17 -8.42 -26.91
N ASP A 160 -2.05 -9.07 -27.18
CA ASP A 160 -1.88 -9.87 -28.39
C ASP A 160 -2.75 -11.14 -28.36
N ASP A 161 -2.96 -11.76 -27.19
CA ASP A 161 -3.90 -12.86 -27.04
C ASP A 161 -5.36 -12.42 -27.22
N GLU A 162 -5.76 -11.27 -26.67
CA GLU A 162 -7.10 -10.71 -26.86
C GLU A 162 -7.40 -10.40 -28.34
N ARG A 163 -6.40 -9.89 -29.08
CA ARG A 163 -6.51 -9.62 -30.52
C ARG A 163 -6.78 -10.87 -31.34
N LYS A 164 -6.24 -12.04 -30.97
CA LYS A 164 -6.52 -13.31 -31.64
C LYS A 164 -8.02 -13.63 -31.53
N HIS A 165 -8.56 -13.56 -30.32
CA HIS A 165 -9.98 -13.82 -30.08
C HIS A 165 -10.91 -12.85 -30.81
N ILE A 166 -10.58 -11.55 -30.84
CA ILE A 166 -11.36 -10.54 -31.58
C ILE A 166 -11.35 -10.84 -33.08
N THR A 167 -10.20 -11.27 -33.62
CA THR A 167 -10.05 -11.62 -35.04
C THR A 167 -10.90 -12.83 -35.41
N ASP A 168 -10.84 -13.89 -34.62
CA ASP A 168 -11.69 -15.08 -34.82
C ASP A 168 -13.18 -14.73 -34.77
N CYS A 169 -13.58 -13.92 -33.79
CA CYS A 169 -14.97 -13.44 -33.69
C CYS A 169 -15.39 -12.61 -34.92
N ALA A 170 -14.50 -11.76 -35.44
CA ALA A 170 -14.77 -10.97 -36.64
C ALA A 170 -14.94 -11.86 -37.89
N ILE A 171 -14.09 -12.87 -38.05
CA ILE A 171 -14.19 -13.84 -39.14
C ILE A 171 -15.54 -14.56 -39.08
N VAL A 172 -15.90 -15.13 -37.92
CA VAL A 172 -17.17 -15.85 -37.74
C VAL A 172 -18.37 -14.93 -38.02
N ARG A 173 -18.31 -13.68 -37.57
CA ARG A 173 -19.36 -12.67 -37.82
C ARG A 173 -19.55 -12.42 -39.32
N VAL A 174 -18.46 -12.27 -40.08
CA VAL A 174 -18.52 -12.05 -41.53
C VAL A 174 -19.05 -13.31 -42.24
N MET A 175 -18.54 -14.49 -41.87
CA MET A 175 -18.97 -15.77 -42.45
C MET A 175 -20.46 -16.05 -42.25
N LYS A 176 -21.02 -15.66 -41.10
CA LYS A 176 -22.46 -15.79 -40.80
C LYS A 176 -23.35 -14.77 -41.53
N SER A 177 -22.78 -13.67 -42.01
CA SER A 177 -23.51 -12.54 -42.61
C SER A 177 -23.61 -12.58 -44.14
N ARG A 178 -22.79 -13.40 -44.79
CA ARG A 178 -22.89 -13.73 -46.22
C ARG A 178 -23.70 -15.00 -46.40
#